data_AF-A0A6B3EUD0-F1
#
_entry.id   AF-A0A6B3EUD0-F1
#
_cell.length_a   1.000
_cell.length_b   1.000
_cell.length_c   1.000
_cell.angle_alpha   90.00
_cell.angle_beta   90.00
_cell.angle_gamma   90.00
#
_symmetry.space_group_name_H-M   'P 1'
#
loop_
_entity.id
_entity.type
_entity.pdbx_description
1 polymer ?
#
loop_
_entity_poly.entity_id
_entity_poly.type
_entity_poly.pdbx_seq_one_letter_code
_entity_poly.pdbx_strand_id
1 'polypeptide(L)' 'SASTKALQSFALQLLEEHLRHCVADAAVRGGDEVEEKVAEATRAIARMLRT' A
#
# COMPACT_ATOMS: atom_id res chain seq x y z
N SER A 1 17.09 -13.16 2.56
CA SER A 1 18.36 -12.99 1.81
C SER A 1 18.50 -11.53 1.40
N ALA A 2 19.65 -11.11 0.84
CA ALA A 2 19.83 -9.76 0.29
C ALA A 2 18.77 -9.45 -0.79
N SER A 3 18.47 -10.42 -1.66
CA SER A 3 17.43 -10.30 -2.68
C SER A 3 16.03 -10.13 -2.10
N THR A 4 15.67 -10.85 -1.02
CA THR A 4 14.38 -10.65 -0.32
C THR A 4 14.26 -9.23 0.21
N LYS A 5 15.34 -8.69 0.82
CA LYS A 5 15.36 -7.33 1.36
C LYS A 5 15.19 -6.27 0.26
N ALA A 6 15.84 -6.46 -0.89
CA ALA A 6 15.70 -5.56 -2.03
C ALA A 6 14.25 -5.54 -2.56
N LEU A 7 13.62 -6.71 -2.69
CA LEU A 7 12.22 -6.80 -3.12
C LEU A 7 11.24 -6.20 -2.12
N GLN A 8 11.46 -6.42 -0.82
CA GLN A 8 10.64 -5.79 0.23
C GLN A 8 10.77 -4.26 0.21
N SER A 9 11.99 -3.73 0.02
CA SER A 9 12.21 -2.29 -0.08
C SER A 9 11.53 -1.69 -1.31
N PHE A 10 11.60 -2.37 -2.45
CA PHE A 10 10.92 -1.95 -3.68
C PHE A 10 9.39 -1.99 -3.52
N ALA A 11 8.85 -3.05 -2.93
CA ALA A 11 7.42 -3.18 -2.68
C ALA A 11 6.89 -2.10 -1.70
N LEU A 12 7.68 -1.71 -0.70
CA LEU A 12 7.36 -0.59 0.19
C LEU A 12 7.30 0.75 -0.55
N GLN A 13 8.23 1.00 -1.48
CA GLN A 13 8.21 2.23 -2.29
C GLN A 13 6.96 2.30 -3.18
N LEU A 14 6.57 1.20 -3.82
CA LEU A 14 5.35 1.14 -4.64
C LEU A 14 4.09 1.36 -3.79
N LEU A 15 4.07 0.81 -2.58
CA LEU A 15 2.95 0.98 -1.67
C LEU A 15 2.82 2.43 -1.18
N GLU A 16 3.94 3.08 -0.87
CA GLU A 16 3.95 4.49 -0.49
C GLU A 16 3.37 5.39 -1.60
N GLU A 17 3.72 5.11 -2.86
CA GLU A 17 3.16 5.80 -4.01
C GLU A 17 1.66 5.55 -4.18
N HIS A 18 1.20 4.31 -3.97
CA HIS A 18 -0.23 3.98 -3.99
C HIS A 18 -1.03 4.74 -2.92
N LEU A 19 -0.49 4.85 -1.71
CA LEU A 19 -1.13 5.61 -0.63
C LEU A 19 -1.21 7.10 -0.99
N ARG A 20 -0.14 7.70 -1.52
CA ARG A 20 -0.15 9.13 -1.90
C ARG A 20 -1.15 9.47 -2.99
N HIS A 21 -1.34 8.60 -3.98
CA HIS A 21 -2.25 8.89 -5.08
C HIS A 21 -3.66 8.41 -4.79
N CYS A 22 -3.85 7.11 -4.49
CA CYS A 22 -5.18 6.54 -4.38
C CYS A 22 -5.89 6.91 -3.08
N VAL A 23 -5.19 6.99 -1.95
CA VAL A 23 -5.82 7.37 -0.67
C VAL A 23 -6.01 8.88 -0.58
N ALA A 24 -5.06 9.69 -1.06
CA ALA A 24 -5.25 11.14 -1.10
C ALA A 24 -6.40 11.55 -2.03
N ASP A 25 -6.49 10.93 -3.22
CA ASP A 25 -7.60 11.17 -4.14
C ASP A 25 -8.94 10.74 -3.53
N ALA A 26 -9.00 9.58 -2.89
CA ALA A 26 -10.20 9.10 -2.20
C ALA A 26 -10.59 10.03 -1.04
N ALA A 27 -9.61 10.58 -0.30
CA ALA A 27 -9.86 11.51 0.80
C ALA A 27 -10.47 12.83 0.33
N VAL A 28 -10.11 13.28 -0.88
CA VAL A 28 -10.72 14.46 -1.50
C VAL A 28 -12.14 14.16 -2.02
N ARG A 29 -12.37 12.96 -2.56
CA ARG A 29 -13.69 12.54 -3.07
C ARG A 29 -14.71 12.29 -1.95
N GLY A 30 -14.24 11.89 -0.78
CA GLY A 30 -15.07 11.59 0.39
C GLY A 30 -15.81 10.26 0.27
N GLY A 31 -16.60 9.93 1.30
CA GLY A 31 -17.30 8.65 1.39
C GLY A 31 -16.40 7.47 1.79
N ASP A 32 -16.85 6.26 1.52
CA ASP A 32 -16.21 5.03 2.01
C ASP A 32 -14.98 4.59 1.20
N GLU A 33 -14.66 5.27 0.09
CA GLU A 33 -13.53 4.92 -0.80
C GLU A 33 -12.18 4.93 -0.06
N VAL A 34 -11.98 5.84 0.90
CA VAL A 34 -10.75 5.92 1.71
C VAL A 34 -10.55 4.63 2.50
N GLU A 35 -11.58 4.18 3.20
CA GLU A 35 -11.53 2.97 4.03
C GLU A 35 -11.29 1.73 3.16
N GLU A 36 -11.90 1.67 1.97
CA GLU A 36 -11.66 0.59 1.02
C GLU A 36 -10.19 0.56 0.54
N LYS A 37 -9.62 1.72 0.20
CA LYS A 37 -8.22 1.83 -0.25
C LYS A 37 -7.22 1.56 0.87
N VAL A 38 -7.50 2.00 2.10
CA VAL A 38 -6.69 1.68 3.27
C VAL A 38 -6.73 0.18 3.58
N ALA A 39 -7.90 -0.46 3.48
CA ALA A 39 -8.04 -1.91 3.66
C ALA A 39 -7.30 -2.69 2.57
N GLU A 40 -7.35 -2.23 1.32
CA GLU A 40 -6.57 -2.80 0.20
C GLU A 40 -5.06 -2.77 0.48
N ALA A 41 -4.53 -1.59 0.81
CA ALA A 41 -3.11 -1.40 1.14
C ALA A 41 -2.67 -2.28 2.34
N THR A 42 -3.51 -2.37 3.37
CA THR A 42 -3.24 -3.19 4.57
C THR A 42 -3.16 -4.68 4.22
N ARG A 43 -4.04 -5.18 3.35
CA ARG A 43 -3.97 -6.57 2.85
C ARG A 43 -2.69 -6.83 2.07
N ALA A 44 -2.23 -5.86 1.27
CA ALA A 44 -0.99 -5.98 0.51
C ALA A 44 0.23 -6.08 1.43
N ILE A 45 0.34 -5.21 2.45
CA ILE A 45 1.39 -5.28 3.48
C ILE A 45 1.37 -6.64 4.16
N ALA A 46 0.19 -7.11 4.58
CA ALA A 46 0.08 -8.37 5.29
C ALA A 46 0.52 -9.57 4.44
N ARG A 47 0.32 -9.55 3.12
CA ARG A 47 0.85 -10.56 2.20
C ARG A 47 2.37 -10.48 2.08
N MET A 48 2.93 -9.27 1.97
CA MET A 48 4.36 -9.03 1.85
C MET A 48 5.15 -9.42 3.11
N LEU A 49 4.57 -9.27 4.31
CA LEU A 49 5.23 -9.67 5.56
C LEU A 49 5.25 -11.20 5.78
N ARG A 50 4.47 -11.96 5.02
CA ARG A 50 4.40 -13.43 5.13
C ARG A 50 5.38 -14.15 4.18
N THR A 51 6.17 -13.41 3.40
CA THR A 51 7.20 -13.89 2.46
C THR A 51 8.60 -13.57 2.94
#